data_AF-A0A5A7NFR5-F1
#
_entry.id   AF-A0A5A7NFR5-F1
#
_cell.length_a   1.000
_cell.length_b   1.000
_cell.length_c   1.000
_cell.angle_alpha   90.00
_cell.angle_beta   90.00
_cell.angle_gamma   90.00
#
_symmetry.space_group_name_H-M   'P 1'
#
loop_
_entity.id
_entity.type
_entity.pdbx_description
1 polymer ?
#
loop_
_entity_poly.entity_id
_entity_poly.type
_entity_poly.pdbx_seq_one_letter_code
_entity_poly.pdbx_strand_id
1 'polypeptide(L)'
;MHKIKNADTFSESGIHQQANRSEDIVQPLPAGQDDLLHRLWHQYVPISNGAILAASLGINILALALPLLILQVYNRILPYEGLSTLAMLSIGVAIALVLDVLLKITRARLSGWAGAQYEHRAGCIAIKRLATGDLAHVESTPSGMHLDRLSSIELIRDFYASQASLVLIDLPFILLFLGILALITGWLVLIPIIMLGIAGFMAWKIGKSFKIGWKIAGNGTAGAIAS
;
A
#
# COMPACT_ATOMS: atom_id res chain seq x y z
N MET A 1 67.30 29.61 -40.26
CA MET A 1 67.56 29.08 -38.91
C MET A 1 66.24 29.09 -38.14
N HIS A 2 65.42 28.05 -38.31
CA HIS A 2 64.04 28.02 -37.86
C HIS A 2 63.76 26.71 -37.10
N LYS A 3 63.05 26.83 -35.97
CA LYS A 3 62.46 25.80 -35.09
C LYS A 3 63.40 25.05 -34.12
N ILE A 4 63.54 25.63 -32.93
CA ILE A 4 63.58 24.87 -31.67
C ILE A 4 62.41 25.36 -30.81
N LYS A 5 61.28 24.68 -30.87
CA LYS A 5 60.20 24.67 -29.87
C LYS A 5 59.19 23.63 -30.35
N ASN A 6 58.70 22.78 -29.45
CA ASN A 6 57.57 21.84 -29.57
C ASN A 6 57.89 20.42 -29.05
N ALA A 7 58.59 20.29 -27.92
CA ALA A 7 58.59 19.03 -27.17
C ALA A 7 57.65 19.08 -25.95
N ASP A 8 57.33 20.28 -25.44
CA ASP A 8 56.60 20.42 -24.16
C ASP A 8 55.08 20.46 -24.35
N THR A 9 54.59 20.69 -25.57
CA THR A 9 53.15 20.87 -25.85
C THR A 9 52.37 19.58 -26.08
N PHE A 10 53.02 18.42 -26.14
CA PHE A 10 52.35 17.14 -26.44
C PHE A 10 51.99 16.34 -25.17
N SER A 11 52.56 16.70 -24.01
CA SER A 11 52.28 16.01 -22.74
C SER A 11 51.10 16.61 -21.98
N GLU A 12 50.78 17.89 -22.15
CA GLU A 12 49.65 18.53 -21.45
C GLU A 12 48.29 18.20 -22.10
N SER A 13 48.22 18.06 -23.43
CA SER A 13 46.94 17.85 -24.13
C SER A 13 46.28 16.50 -23.83
N GLY A 14 47.06 15.46 -23.51
CA GLY A 14 46.53 14.14 -23.15
C GLY A 14 45.93 14.09 -21.74
N ILE A 15 46.49 14.85 -20.80
CA ILE A 15 46.05 14.87 -19.39
C ILE A 15 44.72 15.63 -19.27
N HIS A 16 44.56 16.73 -19.99
CA HIS A 16 43.30 17.50 -20.02
C HIS A 16 42.16 16.75 -20.72
N GLN A 17 42.46 15.88 -21.69
CA GLN A 17 41.43 15.12 -22.40
C GLN A 17 40.96 13.87 -21.62
N GLN A 18 41.80 13.32 -20.73
CA GLN A 18 41.41 12.25 -19.80
C GLN A 18 40.66 12.79 -18.57
N ALA A 19 41.02 13.96 -18.06
CA ALA A 19 40.33 14.60 -16.94
C ALA A 19 38.86 14.98 -17.26
N ASN A 20 38.59 15.38 -18.51
CA ASN A 20 37.22 15.70 -18.96
C ASN A 20 36.35 14.43 -19.13
N ARG A 21 36.96 13.26 -19.36
CA ARG A 21 36.23 12.00 -19.56
C ARG A 21 35.72 11.40 -18.24
N SER A 22 36.33 11.75 -17.12
CA SER A 22 35.87 11.35 -15.78
C SER A 22 34.65 12.13 -15.29
N GLU A 23 34.38 13.31 -15.86
CA GLU A 23 33.21 14.12 -15.50
C GLU A 23 31.93 13.65 -16.22
N ASP A 24 32.05 13.07 -17.42
CA ASP A 24 30.92 12.53 -18.21
C ASP A 24 30.35 11.20 -17.68
N ILE A 25 31.03 10.51 -16.75
CA ILE A 25 30.53 9.27 -16.14
C ILE A 25 29.62 9.56 -14.94
N VAL A 26 29.69 10.77 -14.38
CA VAL A 26 28.81 11.20 -13.29
C VAL A 26 27.57 11.86 -13.91
N GLN A 27 26.69 11.03 -14.47
CA GLN A 27 25.30 11.44 -14.64
C GLN A 27 24.80 11.93 -13.28
N PRO A 28 24.25 13.15 -13.16
CA PRO A 28 23.70 13.60 -11.89
C PRO A 28 22.58 12.62 -11.52
N LEU A 29 22.72 11.91 -10.39
CA LEU A 29 21.68 11.04 -9.86
C LEU A 29 20.43 11.91 -9.61
N PRO A 30 19.37 11.87 -10.44
CA PRO A 30 18.27 12.79 -10.29
C PRO A 30 17.12 12.04 -9.62
N ALA A 31 17.14 12.01 -8.30
CA ALA A 31 15.94 11.94 -7.47
C ALA A 31 16.33 12.11 -6.01
N GLY A 32 15.85 13.19 -5.38
CA GLY A 32 15.76 13.23 -3.92
C GLY A 32 14.88 12.11 -3.40
N GLN A 33 15.03 11.76 -2.13
CA GLN A 33 14.23 10.73 -1.44
C GLN A 33 12.72 10.94 -1.63
N ASP A 34 12.30 12.19 -1.72
CA ASP A 34 10.96 12.70 -2.04
C ASP A 34 10.51 12.38 -3.47
N ASP A 35 11.41 12.50 -4.46
CA ASP A 35 11.14 12.13 -5.84
C ASP A 35 11.14 10.61 -6.07
N LEU A 36 11.94 9.85 -5.31
CA LEU A 36 11.91 8.39 -5.32
C LEU A 36 10.58 7.88 -4.80
N LEU A 37 10.09 8.40 -3.67
CA LEU A 37 8.77 8.05 -3.17
C LEU A 37 7.69 8.39 -4.21
N HIS A 38 7.82 9.54 -4.88
CA HIS A 38 6.87 9.96 -5.91
C HIS A 38 6.81 9.01 -7.12
N ARG A 39 7.98 8.63 -7.63
CA ARG A 39 8.09 7.71 -8.78
C ARG A 39 7.74 6.28 -8.40
N LEU A 40 8.05 5.87 -7.16
CA LEU A 40 7.65 4.56 -6.65
C LEU A 40 6.13 4.46 -6.52
N TRP A 41 5.40 5.45 -6.00
CA TRP A 41 3.93 5.33 -5.94
C TRP A 41 3.27 5.30 -7.32
N HIS A 42 3.76 6.06 -8.30
CA HIS A 42 3.18 6.03 -9.64
C HIS A 42 3.59 4.78 -10.44
N GLN A 43 4.80 4.26 -10.23
CA GLN A 43 5.31 3.10 -10.96
C GLN A 43 4.98 1.75 -10.28
N TYR A 44 4.67 1.74 -8.97
CA TYR A 44 4.26 0.56 -8.21
C TYR A 44 2.74 0.43 -7.99
N VAL A 45 1.90 1.40 -8.39
CA VAL A 45 0.43 1.27 -8.35
C VAL A 45 -0.28 1.30 -9.73
N PRO A 46 0.25 0.72 -10.82
CA PRO A 46 -0.58 0.32 -11.96
C PRO A 46 -0.56 -1.22 -12.03
N ILE A 47 -1.67 -1.97 -12.09
CA ILE A 47 -2.46 -2.24 -13.32
C ILE A 47 -3.97 -2.53 -13.02
N SER A 48 -4.46 -2.55 -11.77
CA SER A 48 -5.85 -3.00 -11.47
C SER A 48 -6.73 -2.06 -10.64
N ASN A 49 -6.30 -0.81 -10.38
CA ASN A 49 -7.03 0.11 -9.49
C ASN A 49 -8.48 0.32 -9.91
N GLY A 50 -8.77 0.51 -11.21
CA GLY A 50 -10.13 0.79 -11.67
C GLY A 50 -11.13 -0.32 -11.32
N ALA A 51 -10.76 -1.59 -11.54
CA ALA A 51 -11.63 -2.73 -11.24
C ALA A 51 -11.77 -2.97 -9.73
N ILE A 52 -10.68 -2.81 -8.97
CA ILE A 52 -10.70 -2.93 -7.50
C ILE A 52 -11.52 -1.80 -6.89
N LEU A 53 -11.35 -0.56 -7.35
CA LEU A 53 -12.11 0.62 -6.94
C LEU A 53 -13.59 0.47 -7.27
N ALA A 54 -13.92 0.03 -8.50
CA ALA A 54 -15.30 -0.21 -8.90
C ALA A 54 -15.96 -1.31 -8.07
N ALA A 55 -15.24 -2.40 -7.78
CA ALA A 55 -15.73 -3.46 -6.90
C ALA A 55 -15.92 -2.95 -5.47
N SER A 56 -14.96 -2.20 -4.90
CA SER A 56 -15.10 -1.57 -3.58
C SER A 56 -16.27 -0.60 -3.53
N LEU A 57 -16.47 0.23 -4.56
CA LEU A 57 -17.59 1.15 -4.64
C LEU A 57 -18.92 0.40 -4.65
N GLY A 58 -19.04 -0.64 -5.50
CA GLY A 58 -20.21 -1.51 -5.54
C GLY A 58 -20.50 -2.13 -4.17
N ILE A 59 -19.50 -2.76 -3.55
CA ILE A 59 -19.63 -3.37 -2.22
C ILE A 59 -20.14 -2.36 -1.18
N ASN A 60 -19.56 -1.16 -1.13
CA ASN A 60 -19.95 -0.14 -0.16
C ASN A 60 -21.38 0.38 -0.40
N ILE A 61 -21.83 0.49 -1.66
CA ILE A 61 -23.23 0.86 -1.98
C ILE A 61 -24.18 -0.28 -1.59
N LEU A 62 -23.85 -1.52 -1.95
CA LEU A 62 -24.70 -2.68 -1.65
C LEU A 62 -24.79 -2.94 -0.15
N ALA A 63 -23.77 -2.56 0.64
CA ALA A 63 -23.80 -2.60 2.10
C ALA A 63 -24.93 -1.73 2.72
N LEU A 64 -25.43 -0.72 2.01
CA LEU A 64 -26.58 0.09 2.44
C LEU A 64 -27.91 -0.66 2.32
N ALA A 65 -27.99 -1.74 1.53
CA ALA A 65 -29.25 -2.43 1.27
C ALA A 65 -29.90 -2.97 2.55
N LEU A 66 -29.10 -3.54 3.47
CA LEU A 66 -29.62 -4.12 4.70
C LEU A 66 -30.11 -3.07 5.71
N PRO A 67 -29.35 -2.00 6.04
CA PRO A 67 -29.86 -0.90 6.86
C PRO A 67 -31.13 -0.26 6.30
N LEU A 68 -31.20 -0.05 4.97
CA LEU A 68 -32.37 0.51 4.31
C LEU A 68 -33.58 -0.42 4.39
N LEU A 69 -33.39 -1.74 4.29
CA LEU A 69 -34.47 -2.70 4.48
C LEU A 69 -35.08 -2.57 5.88
N ILE A 70 -34.23 -2.55 6.91
CA ILE A 70 -34.67 -2.45 8.31
C ILE A 70 -35.42 -1.12 8.53
N LEU A 71 -34.93 -0.03 7.96
CA LEU A 71 -35.60 1.26 8.01
C LEU A 71 -36.99 1.22 7.37
N GLN A 72 -37.11 0.59 6.20
CA GLN A 72 -38.38 0.48 5.48
C GLN A 72 -39.35 -0.42 6.24
N VAL A 73 -38.83 -1.49 6.86
CA VAL A 73 -39.60 -2.36 7.75
C VAL A 73 -40.19 -1.56 8.89
N TYR A 74 -39.36 -0.77 9.57
CA TYR A 74 -39.77 0.04 10.71
C TYR A 74 -40.76 1.14 10.33
N ASN A 75 -40.45 1.91 9.28
CA ASN A 75 -41.24 3.07 8.90
C ASN A 75 -42.56 2.73 8.19
N ARG A 76 -42.60 1.60 7.46
CA ARG A 76 -43.72 1.32 6.53
C ARG A 76 -44.38 -0.03 6.75
N ILE A 77 -43.65 -1.07 7.09
CA ILE A 77 -44.23 -2.42 7.17
C ILE A 77 -44.84 -2.66 8.54
N LEU A 78 -44.15 -2.26 9.60
CA LEU A 78 -44.62 -2.40 10.97
C LEU A 78 -45.93 -1.61 11.24
N PRO A 79 -46.11 -0.39 10.69
CA PRO A 79 -47.35 0.36 10.91
C PRO A 79 -48.49 0.03 9.94
N TYR A 80 -48.20 -0.38 8.70
CA TYR A 80 -49.21 -0.49 7.62
C TYR A 80 -49.39 -1.91 7.06
N GLU A 81 -48.84 -2.95 7.70
CA GLU A 81 -49.03 -4.38 7.32
C GLU A 81 -48.72 -4.65 5.83
N GLY A 82 -47.72 -3.93 5.29
CA GLY A 82 -47.39 -3.92 3.86
C GLY A 82 -46.61 -5.14 3.36
N LEU A 83 -47.13 -6.36 3.56
CA LEU A 83 -46.44 -7.63 3.24
C LEU A 83 -46.00 -7.73 1.77
N SER A 84 -46.77 -7.18 0.83
CA SER A 84 -46.40 -7.15 -0.59
C SER A 84 -45.16 -6.29 -0.86
N THR A 85 -45.02 -5.14 -0.19
CA THR A 85 -43.82 -4.30 -0.30
C THR A 85 -42.62 -4.98 0.35
N LEU A 86 -42.83 -5.64 1.51
CA LEU A 86 -41.79 -6.40 2.18
C LEU A 86 -41.21 -7.47 1.24
N ALA A 87 -42.07 -8.27 0.60
CA ALA A 87 -41.61 -9.31 -0.32
C ALA A 87 -40.76 -8.75 -1.47
N MET A 88 -41.18 -7.64 -2.09
CA MET A 88 -40.41 -6.99 -3.16
C MET A 88 -39.06 -6.46 -2.67
N LEU A 89 -39.02 -5.80 -1.51
CA LEU A 89 -37.79 -5.28 -0.92
C LEU A 89 -36.84 -6.42 -0.49
N SER A 90 -37.37 -7.48 0.11
CA SER A 90 -36.60 -8.65 0.52
C SER A 90 -35.94 -9.35 -0.66
N ILE A 91 -36.65 -9.49 -1.79
CA ILE A 91 -36.05 -10.06 -3.02
C ILE A 91 -34.94 -9.15 -3.54
N GLY A 92 -35.17 -7.82 -3.59
CA GLY A 92 -34.14 -6.87 -4.02
C GLY A 92 -32.89 -6.92 -3.15
N VAL A 93 -33.07 -7.00 -1.82
CA VAL A 93 -31.96 -7.11 -0.87
C VAL A 93 -31.27 -8.47 -0.97
N ALA A 94 -32.02 -9.56 -1.20
CA ALA A 94 -31.41 -10.87 -1.42
C ALA A 94 -30.50 -10.87 -2.65
N ILE A 95 -30.93 -10.25 -3.75
CA ILE A 95 -30.10 -10.06 -4.95
C ILE A 95 -28.88 -9.19 -4.63
N ALA A 96 -29.06 -8.09 -3.89
CA ALA A 96 -27.95 -7.24 -3.47
C ALA A 96 -26.95 -8.02 -2.61
N LEU A 97 -27.39 -8.86 -1.67
CA LEU A 97 -26.48 -9.67 -0.86
C LEU A 97 -25.69 -10.68 -1.70
N VAL A 98 -26.32 -11.30 -2.70
CA VAL A 98 -25.62 -12.19 -3.64
C VAL A 98 -24.56 -11.42 -4.43
N LEU A 99 -24.92 -10.26 -4.98
CA LEU A 99 -23.99 -9.41 -5.72
C LEU A 99 -22.85 -8.89 -4.83
N ASP A 100 -23.13 -8.51 -3.58
CA ASP A 100 -22.15 -8.08 -2.60
C ASP A 100 -21.09 -9.17 -2.35
N VAL A 101 -21.52 -10.42 -2.16
CA VAL A 101 -20.61 -11.56 -2.00
C VAL A 101 -19.79 -11.80 -3.26
N LEU A 102 -20.41 -11.76 -4.44
CA LEU A 102 -19.71 -11.96 -5.71
C LEU A 102 -18.65 -10.87 -5.96
N LEU A 103 -18.97 -9.61 -5.67
CA LEU A 103 -18.03 -8.50 -5.76
C LEU A 103 -16.90 -8.63 -4.74
N LYS A 104 -17.18 -9.07 -3.51
CA LYS A 104 -16.14 -9.33 -2.49
C LYS A 104 -15.18 -10.43 -2.93
N ILE A 105 -15.68 -11.53 -3.51
CA ILE A 105 -14.84 -12.61 -4.06
C ILE A 105 -13.99 -12.08 -5.21
N THR A 106 -14.60 -11.32 -6.13
CA THR A 106 -13.89 -10.73 -7.28
C THR A 106 -12.79 -9.77 -6.81
N ARG A 107 -13.11 -8.87 -5.87
CA ARG A 107 -12.15 -7.94 -5.25
C ARG A 107 -11.00 -8.70 -4.57
N ALA A 108 -11.30 -9.77 -3.83
CA ALA A 108 -10.28 -10.59 -3.18
C ALA A 108 -9.35 -11.27 -4.19
N ARG A 109 -9.88 -11.83 -5.28
CA ARG A 109 -9.07 -12.43 -6.36
C ARG A 109 -8.20 -11.40 -7.08
N LEU A 110 -8.76 -10.23 -7.40
CA LEU A 110 -8.02 -9.13 -8.04
C LEU A 110 -6.89 -8.62 -7.14
N SER A 111 -7.16 -8.44 -5.85
CA SER A 111 -6.16 -8.03 -4.86
C SER A 111 -5.07 -9.09 -4.67
N GLY A 112 -5.46 -10.38 -4.62
CA GLY A 112 -4.51 -11.49 -4.51
C GLY A 112 -3.61 -11.63 -5.73
N TRP A 113 -4.16 -11.48 -6.93
CA TRP A 113 -3.37 -11.50 -8.17
C TRP A 113 -2.42 -10.30 -8.25
N ALA A 114 -2.87 -9.12 -7.86
CA ALA A 114 -2.00 -7.95 -7.74
C ALA A 114 -0.84 -8.24 -6.75
N GLY A 115 -1.16 -8.80 -5.57
CA GLY A 115 -0.19 -9.28 -4.57
C GLY A 115 0.89 -10.19 -5.14
N ALA A 116 0.49 -11.24 -5.87
CA ALA A 116 1.41 -12.21 -6.47
C ALA A 116 2.34 -11.57 -7.53
N GLN A 117 1.80 -10.64 -8.33
CA GLN A 117 2.60 -9.89 -9.30
C GLN A 117 3.63 -8.98 -8.61
N TYR A 118 3.29 -8.40 -7.46
CA TYR A 118 4.24 -7.63 -6.64
C TYR A 118 5.35 -8.53 -6.08
N GLU A 119 4.99 -9.68 -5.52
CA GLU A 119 5.94 -10.67 -4.98
C GLU A 119 6.96 -11.10 -6.03
N HIS A 120 6.49 -11.46 -7.23
CA HIS A 120 7.37 -11.89 -8.30
C HIS A 120 8.37 -10.80 -8.73
N ARG A 121 7.89 -9.56 -8.92
CA ARG A 121 8.75 -8.43 -9.31
C ARG A 121 9.73 -8.03 -8.22
N ALA A 122 9.29 -8.00 -6.97
CA ALA A 122 10.15 -7.72 -5.82
C ALA A 122 11.26 -8.77 -5.69
N GLY A 123 10.91 -10.06 -5.85
CA GLY A 123 11.87 -11.16 -5.87
C GLY A 123 12.92 -11.01 -6.97
N CYS A 124 12.51 -10.71 -8.21
CA CYS A 124 13.44 -10.50 -9.31
C CYS A 124 14.38 -9.30 -9.09
N ILE A 125 13.89 -8.19 -8.54
CA ILE A 125 14.73 -7.01 -8.24
C ILE A 125 15.73 -7.34 -7.13
N ALA A 126 15.33 -8.08 -6.10
CA ALA A 126 16.21 -8.50 -5.02
C ALA A 126 17.34 -9.40 -5.55
N ILE A 127 17.00 -10.43 -6.34
CA ILE A 127 17.98 -11.33 -6.96
C ILE A 127 18.92 -10.56 -7.90
N LYS A 128 18.39 -9.64 -8.72
CA LYS A 128 19.22 -8.84 -9.63
C LYS A 128 20.21 -7.96 -8.86
N ARG A 129 19.80 -7.33 -7.76
CA ARG A 129 20.69 -6.51 -6.93
C ARG A 129 21.76 -7.34 -6.21
N LEU A 130 21.46 -8.57 -5.82
CA LEU A 130 22.47 -9.50 -5.30
C LEU A 130 23.46 -9.92 -6.40
N ALA A 131 22.98 -10.16 -7.62
CA ALA A 131 23.80 -10.60 -8.74
C ALA A 131 24.68 -9.48 -9.36
N THR A 132 24.27 -8.21 -9.25
CA THR A 132 25.01 -7.05 -9.80
C THR A 132 25.74 -6.23 -8.73
N GLY A 133 25.73 -6.67 -7.46
CA GLY A 133 26.48 -6.03 -6.39
C GLY A 133 27.98 -6.31 -6.52
N ASP A 134 28.79 -5.28 -6.30
CA ASP A 134 30.26 -5.36 -6.31
C ASP A 134 30.76 -6.39 -5.28
N LEU A 135 31.44 -7.45 -5.74
CA LEU A 135 31.92 -8.56 -4.91
C LEU A 135 32.84 -8.07 -3.77
N ALA A 136 33.45 -6.89 -3.89
CA ALA A 136 34.33 -6.31 -2.89
C ALA A 136 33.63 -5.81 -1.60
N HIS A 137 32.31 -5.58 -1.63
CA HIS A 137 31.52 -5.18 -0.43
C HIS A 137 30.75 -6.34 0.20
N VAL A 138 30.71 -7.51 -0.46
CA VAL A 138 30.03 -8.73 0.02
C VAL A 138 30.90 -9.48 1.03
N GLU A 139 32.23 -9.36 0.95
CA GLU A 139 33.16 -10.00 1.89
C GLU A 139 33.25 -9.30 3.27
N SER A 140 32.87 -8.03 3.37
CA SER A 140 33.01 -7.23 4.60
C SER A 140 31.73 -7.14 5.45
N THR A 141 30.60 -7.66 4.96
CA THR A 141 29.32 -7.66 5.68
C THR A 141 28.86 -9.09 5.94
N PRO A 142 28.63 -9.51 7.21
CA PRO A 142 28.17 -10.86 7.53
C PRO A 142 26.91 -11.22 6.74
N SER A 143 26.89 -12.43 6.18
CA SER A 143 25.83 -12.98 5.31
C SER A 143 24.41 -12.86 5.88
N GLY A 144 24.26 -12.76 7.21
CA GLY A 144 22.98 -12.54 7.90
C GLY A 144 22.33 -11.17 7.64
N MET A 145 23.10 -10.10 7.36
CA MET A 145 22.56 -8.74 7.20
C MET A 145 21.93 -8.49 5.83
N HIS A 146 22.30 -9.30 4.83
CA HIS A 146 21.71 -9.26 3.49
C HIS A 146 20.38 -10.02 3.43
N LEU A 147 20.26 -11.13 4.17
CA LEU A 147 18.99 -11.85 4.39
C LEU A 147 17.96 -10.96 5.11
N ASP A 148 18.41 -10.17 6.08
CA ASP A 148 17.55 -9.26 6.86
C ASP A 148 17.01 -8.07 6.03
N ARG A 149 17.71 -7.69 4.96
CA ARG A 149 17.26 -6.69 3.98
C ARG A 149 16.29 -7.26 2.94
N LEU A 150 16.38 -8.55 2.61
CA LEU A 150 15.39 -9.23 1.77
C LEU A 150 14.08 -9.48 2.54
N SER A 151 14.18 -9.91 3.80
CA SER A 151 13.00 -10.13 4.66
C SER A 151 12.23 -8.84 4.95
N SER A 152 12.91 -7.69 5.04
CA SER A 152 12.25 -6.39 5.23
C SER A 152 11.57 -5.87 3.96
N ILE A 153 11.96 -6.31 2.76
CA ILE A 153 11.20 -6.10 1.51
C ILE A 153 9.94 -6.97 1.48
N GLU A 154 10.02 -8.20 1.99
CA GLU A 154 8.89 -9.10 2.16
C GLU A 154 7.87 -8.58 3.18
N LEU A 155 8.33 -7.91 4.24
CA LEU A 155 7.48 -7.26 5.24
C LEU A 155 6.75 -6.01 4.69
N ILE A 156 7.41 -5.24 3.83
CA ILE A 156 6.78 -4.11 3.12
C ILE A 156 5.77 -4.64 2.10
N ARG A 157 6.11 -5.69 1.35
CA ARG A 157 5.22 -6.40 0.43
C ARG A 157 3.96 -6.90 1.14
N ASP A 158 4.10 -7.56 2.28
CA ASP A 158 2.97 -8.06 3.04
C ASP A 158 2.12 -6.92 3.60
N PHE A 159 2.73 -5.78 4.00
CA PHE A 159 1.98 -4.60 4.40
C PHE A 159 1.15 -3.98 3.26
N TYR A 160 1.71 -3.89 2.05
CA TYR A 160 1.01 -3.34 0.86
C TYR A 160 0.01 -4.33 0.22
N ALA A 161 0.27 -5.63 0.28
CA ALA A 161 -0.64 -6.69 -0.16
C ALA A 161 -1.74 -7.02 0.87
N SER A 162 -1.58 -6.56 2.12
CA SER A 162 -2.53 -6.81 3.20
C SER A 162 -3.83 -6.01 3.09
N GLN A 163 -4.79 -6.39 3.92
CA GLN A 163 -6.01 -5.65 4.22
C GLN A 163 -5.79 -4.15 4.48
N ALA A 164 -4.60 -3.71 4.92
CA ALA A 164 -4.32 -2.30 5.19
C ALA A 164 -4.49 -1.39 3.95
N SER A 165 -4.08 -1.87 2.77
CA SER A 165 -4.23 -1.10 1.51
C SER A 165 -5.70 -1.03 1.08
N LEU A 166 -6.47 -2.09 1.32
CA LEU A 166 -7.91 -2.11 1.08
C LEU A 166 -8.67 -1.16 2.01
N VAL A 167 -8.23 -1.03 3.27
CA VAL A 167 -8.81 -0.08 4.23
C VAL A 167 -8.68 1.36 3.75
N LEU A 168 -7.58 1.74 3.10
CA LEU A 168 -7.43 3.08 2.51
C LEU A 168 -8.47 3.35 1.42
N ILE A 169 -8.82 2.33 0.63
CA ILE A 169 -9.82 2.42 -0.43
C ILE A 169 -11.23 2.53 0.17
N ASP A 170 -11.50 1.82 1.27
CA ASP A 170 -12.82 1.82 1.92
C ASP A 170 -13.05 3.07 2.81
N LEU A 171 -11.98 3.74 3.27
CA LEU A 171 -12.04 4.92 4.15
C LEU A 171 -12.87 6.11 3.63
N PRO A 172 -12.78 6.56 2.36
CA PRO A 172 -13.66 7.61 1.83
C PRO A 172 -15.13 7.17 1.78
N PHE A 173 -15.43 5.88 1.62
CA PHE A 173 -16.79 5.38 1.61
C PHE A 173 -17.45 5.38 2.99
N ILE A 174 -16.66 5.28 4.07
CA ILE A 174 -17.18 5.44 5.44
C ILE A 174 -17.81 6.83 5.61
N LEU A 175 -17.17 7.88 5.09
CA LEU A 175 -17.72 9.25 5.16
C LEU A 175 -19.04 9.35 4.38
N LEU A 176 -19.11 8.73 3.20
CA LEU A 176 -20.32 8.69 2.39
C LEU A 176 -21.44 7.91 3.11
N PHE A 177 -21.13 6.76 3.68
CA PHE A 177 -22.07 5.94 4.46
C PHE A 177 -22.61 6.70 5.68
N LEU A 178 -21.73 7.36 6.45
CA LEU A 178 -22.12 8.23 7.56
C LEU A 178 -22.96 9.41 7.09
N GLY A 179 -22.62 10.03 5.95
CA GLY A 179 -23.40 11.13 5.38
C GLY A 179 -24.82 10.71 5.03
N ILE A 180 -24.97 9.57 4.36
CA ILE A 180 -26.30 9.00 4.04
C ILE A 180 -27.06 8.66 5.32
N LEU A 181 -26.41 8.03 6.31
CA LEU A 181 -27.04 7.74 7.60
C LEU A 181 -27.44 8.99 8.37
N ALA A 182 -26.64 10.04 8.33
CA ALA A 182 -26.96 11.33 8.97
C ALA A 182 -28.22 11.95 8.35
N LEU A 183 -28.35 11.89 7.02
CA LEU A 183 -29.53 12.38 6.31
C LEU A 183 -30.80 11.59 6.67
N ILE A 184 -30.67 10.28 6.89
CA ILE A 184 -31.79 9.39 7.21
C ILE A 184 -32.20 9.48 8.69
N THR A 185 -31.22 9.47 9.59
CA THR A 185 -31.42 9.24 11.04
C THR A 185 -31.22 10.49 11.89
N GLY A 186 -30.74 11.59 11.31
CA GLY A 186 -30.42 12.82 12.03
C GLY A 186 -29.34 12.59 13.09
N TRP A 187 -29.67 12.84 14.36
CA TRP A 187 -28.73 12.71 15.48
C TRP A 187 -28.32 11.27 15.80
N LEU A 188 -29.07 10.26 15.33
CA LEU A 188 -28.76 8.86 15.62
C LEU A 188 -27.43 8.40 15.00
N VAL A 189 -26.91 9.13 14.00
CA VAL A 189 -25.59 8.88 13.40
C VAL A 189 -24.42 9.08 14.37
N LEU A 190 -24.63 9.77 15.50
CA LEU A 190 -23.61 9.91 16.54
C LEU A 190 -23.18 8.56 17.11
N ILE A 191 -24.08 7.57 17.14
CA ILE A 191 -23.79 6.22 17.65
C ILE A 191 -22.70 5.53 16.80
N PRO A 192 -22.85 5.36 15.48
CA PRO A 192 -21.80 4.77 14.65
C PRO A 192 -20.53 5.62 14.60
N ILE A 193 -20.62 6.96 14.68
CA ILE A 193 -19.45 7.85 14.77
C ILE A 193 -18.61 7.55 16.02
N ILE A 194 -19.24 7.47 17.18
CA ILE A 194 -18.56 7.17 18.45
C ILE A 194 -17.96 5.76 18.41
N MET A 195 -18.71 4.77 17.90
CA MET A 195 -18.21 3.41 17.71
C MET A 195 -16.97 3.36 16.82
N LEU A 196 -16.97 4.08 15.69
CA LEU A 196 -15.82 4.19 14.80
C LEU A 196 -14.63 4.85 15.52
N GLY A 197 -14.87 5.90 16.31
CA GLY A 197 -13.84 6.57 17.11
C GLY A 197 -13.20 5.64 18.14
N ILE A 198 -14.00 4.85 18.87
CA ILE A 198 -13.51 3.86 19.83
C ILE A 198 -12.70 2.77 19.13
N ALA A 199 -13.20 2.23 18.01
CA ALA A 199 -12.51 1.22 17.22
C ALA A 199 -11.16 1.74 16.69
N GLY A 200 -11.13 2.98 16.17
CA GLY A 200 -9.91 3.65 15.73
C GLY A 200 -8.91 3.87 16.87
N PHE A 201 -9.39 4.26 18.05
CA PHE A 201 -8.56 4.44 19.24
C PHE A 201 -7.95 3.11 19.71
N MET A 202 -8.73 2.03 19.73
CA MET A 202 -8.22 0.68 20.03
C MET A 202 -7.15 0.25 19.02
N ALA A 203 -7.42 0.40 17.72
CA ALA A 203 -6.48 0.08 16.66
C ALA A 203 -5.16 0.85 16.82
N TRP A 204 -5.24 2.15 17.15
CA TRP A 204 -4.07 2.98 17.42
C TRP A 204 -3.25 2.49 18.62
N LYS A 205 -3.92 2.14 19.74
CA LYS A 205 -3.23 1.57 20.91
C LYS A 205 -2.53 0.26 20.60
N ILE A 206 -3.20 -0.65 19.88
CA ILE A 206 -2.63 -1.95 19.49
C ILE A 206 -1.42 -1.74 18.57
N GLY A 207 -1.52 -0.86 17.57
CA GLY A 207 -0.43 -0.54 16.66
C GLY A 207 0.80 0.03 17.39
N LYS A 208 0.58 0.88 18.41
CA LYS A 208 1.67 1.42 19.23
C LYS A 208 2.34 0.34 20.09
N SER A 209 1.57 -0.57 20.68
CA SER A 209 2.09 -1.69 21.49
C SER A 209 2.97 -2.63 20.65
N PHE A 210 2.58 -2.93 19.42
CA PHE A 210 3.35 -3.81 18.53
C PHE A 210 4.72 -3.21 18.19
N LYS A 211 4.78 -1.89 17.94
CA LYS A 211 6.02 -1.17 17.64
C LYS A 211 6.98 -1.13 18.84
N ILE A 212 6.46 -1.09 20.07
CA ILE A 212 7.25 -1.10 21.31
C ILE A 212 7.83 -2.50 21.57
N GLY A 213 7.04 -3.56 21.36
CA GLY A 213 7.50 -4.95 21.53
C GLY A 213 8.66 -5.31 20.59
N TRP A 214 8.59 -4.88 19.33
CA TRP A 214 9.68 -5.10 18.36
C TRP A 214 10.98 -4.39 18.76
N LYS A 215 10.88 -3.17 19.31
CA LYS A 215 12.04 -2.40 19.78
C LYS A 215 12.72 -3.03 21.01
N ILE A 216 11.96 -3.68 21.89
CA ILE A 216 12.50 -4.36 23.08
C ILE A 216 13.16 -5.69 22.69
N ALA A 217 12.55 -6.46 21.80
CA ALA A 217 13.12 -7.72 21.31
C ALA A 217 14.43 -7.51 20.53
N GLY A 218 14.52 -6.45 19.72
CA GLY A 218 15.74 -6.12 18.97
C GLY A 218 16.91 -5.63 19.84
N ASN A 219 16.64 -4.94 20.95
CA ASN A 219 17.68 -4.52 21.89
C ASN A 219 18.13 -5.64 22.85
N GLY A 220 17.24 -6.59 23.18
CA GLY A 220 17.55 -7.70 24.09
C GLY A 220 18.52 -8.71 23.50
N THR A 221 18.46 -8.97 22.20
CA THR A 221 19.41 -9.86 21.52
C THR A 221 20.78 -9.20 21.39
N ALA A 222 20.86 -7.91 21.03
CA ALA A 222 22.13 -7.18 20.92
C ALA A 222 22.95 -7.14 22.23
N GLY A 223 22.29 -7.13 23.39
CA GLY A 223 22.96 -7.18 24.69
C GLY A 223 23.46 -8.58 25.09
N ALA A 224 22.82 -9.65 24.61
CA ALA A 224 23.18 -11.03 24.96
C ALA A 224 24.33 -11.62 24.12
N ILE A 225 24.60 -11.06 22.94
CA ILE A 225 25.76 -11.42 22.09
C ILE A 225 27.03 -10.61 22.44
N ALA A 226 26.89 -9.59 23.30
CA ALA A 226 27.98 -8.70 23.72
C ALA A 226 28.56 -9.03 25.12
N SER A 227 28.04 -10.09 25.77
CA SER A 227 28.49 -10.62 27.07
C SER A 227 29.05 -12.02 26.93
#